data_AF-A0A7G5C2W5-F1
#
_entry.id   AF-A0A7G5C2W5-F1
#
_cell.length_a   1.000
_cell.length_b   1.000
_cell.length_c   1.000
_cell.angle_alpha   90.00
_cell.angle_beta   90.00
_cell.angle_gamma   90.00
#
_symmetry.space_group_name_H-M   'P 1'
#
loop_
_entity.id
_entity.type
_entity.pdbx_description
1 polymer ?
#
loop_
_entity_poly.entity_id
_entity_poly.type
_entity_poly.pdbx_seq_one_letter_code
_entity_poly.pdbx_strand_id
1 'polypeptide(L)'
;MTRNKALWILIATQILFLLFVPVWLFMTGIAVMAIADPNAGEAAIWLVMIYVLLYPVGLLLALILGWIKFAASKFKAALIWNAVPWLWIAPLGGFLIFANS
;
A
#
# COMPACT_ATOMS: atom_id res chain seq x y z
N MET A 1 18.04 17.40 1.56
CA MET A 1 17.83 16.20 0.72
C MET A 1 18.19 16.56 -0.70
N THR A 2 19.08 15.81 -1.36
CA THR A 2 19.50 16.09 -2.74
C THR A 2 18.53 15.43 -3.72
N ARG A 3 18.40 16.03 -4.91
CA ARG A 3 17.53 15.54 -6.00
C ARG A 3 17.82 14.07 -6.35
N ASN A 4 19.09 13.71 -6.51
CA ASN A 4 19.49 12.35 -6.88
C ASN A 4 19.13 11.32 -5.79
N LYS A 5 19.32 11.66 -4.51
CA LYS A 5 18.91 10.78 -3.40
C LYS A 5 17.39 10.58 -3.40
N ALA A 6 16.62 11.67 -3.53
CA ALA A 6 15.15 11.58 -3.57
C ALA A 6 14.64 10.77 -4.78
N LEU A 7 15.28 10.91 -5.95
CA LEU A 7 14.94 10.16 -7.16
C LEU A 7 15.07 8.65 -6.94
N TRP A 8 16.23 8.22 -6.46
CA TRP A 8 16.49 6.81 -6.22
C TRP A 8 15.58 6.21 -5.16
N ILE A 9 15.31 6.94 -4.09
CA ILE A 9 14.35 6.50 -3.07
C ILE A 9 12.97 6.31 -3.69
N LEU A 10 12.47 7.28 -4.46
CA LEU A 10 11.17 7.21 -5.14
C LEU A 10 11.07 5.98 -6.05
N ILE A 11 12.05 5.78 -6.94
CA ILE A 11 12.03 4.65 -7.88
C ILE A 11 12.10 3.32 -7.15
N ALA A 12 13.05 3.15 -6.23
CA ALA A 12 13.26 1.89 -5.54
C ALA A 12 12.02 1.47 -4.72
N THR A 13 11.40 2.42 -4.04
CA THR A 13 10.19 2.16 -3.23
C THR A 13 8.96 1.94 -4.09
N GLN A 14 8.77 2.67 -5.19
CA GLN A 14 7.65 2.41 -6.12
C GLN A 14 7.76 1.04 -6.77
N ILE A 15 8.97 0.61 -7.16
CA ILE A 15 9.19 -0.76 -7.66
C ILE A 15 8.80 -1.78 -6.59
N LEU A 16 9.26 -1.58 -5.34
CA LEU A 16 8.89 -2.45 -4.23
C LEU A 16 7.36 -2.54 -4.04
N PHE A 17 6.65 -1.41 -4.12
CA PHE A 17 5.19 -1.40 -3.98
C PHE A 17 4.49 -2.07 -5.17
N LEU A 18 5.00 -1.93 -6.39
CA LEU A 18 4.48 -2.66 -7.55
C LEU A 18 4.65 -4.18 -7.38
N LEU A 19 5.76 -4.62 -6.78
CA LEU A 19 5.97 -6.05 -6.44
C LEU A 19 4.99 -6.56 -5.37
N PHE A 20 4.34 -5.67 -4.62
CA PHE A 20 3.28 -6.03 -3.68
C PHE A 20 1.90 -6.20 -4.33
N VAL A 21 1.72 -5.84 -5.62
CA VAL A 21 0.44 -6.00 -6.33
C VAL A 21 -0.03 -7.47 -6.38
N PRO A 22 0.81 -8.47 -6.69
CA PRO A 22 0.41 -9.88 -6.62
C PRO A 22 -0.04 -10.32 -5.22
N VAL A 23 0.66 -9.87 -4.17
CA VAL A 23 0.27 -10.15 -2.77
C VAL A 23 -1.10 -9.54 -2.47
N TRP A 24 -1.32 -8.30 -2.92
CA TRP A 24 -2.62 -7.64 -2.78
C TRP A 24 -3.74 -8.37 -3.52
N LEU A 25 -3.51 -8.83 -4.76
CA LEU A 25 -4.49 -9.62 -5.52
C LEU A 25 -4.87 -10.91 -4.79
N PHE A 26 -3.88 -11.60 -4.23
CA PHE A 26 -4.10 -12.79 -3.42
C PHE A 26 -4.94 -12.49 -2.17
N MET A 27 -4.59 -11.45 -1.42
CA MET A 27 -5.35 -11.01 -0.24
C MET A 27 -6.79 -10.62 -0.57
N THR A 28 -7.00 -9.97 -1.72
CA THR A 28 -8.34 -9.63 -2.21
C THR A 28 -9.17 -10.90 -2.49
N GLY A 29 -8.56 -11.93 -3.09
CA GLY A 29 -9.21 -13.22 -3.31
C GLY A 29 -9.65 -13.89 -2.00
N ILE A 30 -8.79 -13.92 -0.99
CA ILE A 30 -9.12 -14.44 0.35
C ILE A 30 -10.27 -13.63 0.99
N ALA A 31 -10.20 -12.30 0.91
CA ALA A 31 -11.24 -11.43 1.47
C ALA A 31 -12.61 -11.71 0.83
N VAL A 32 -12.68 -11.93 -0.48
CA VAL A 32 -13.93 -12.28 -1.17
C VAL A 32 -14.48 -13.63 -0.72
N MET A 33 -13.63 -14.63 -0.50
CA MET A 33 -14.06 -15.93 0.03
C MET A 33 -14.59 -15.82 1.47
N ALA A 34 -13.98 -14.98 2.30
CA ALA A 34 -14.44 -14.76 3.68
C ALA A 34 -15.82 -14.10 3.77
N ILE A 35 -16.19 -13.28 2.78
CA ILE A 35 -17.55 -12.68 2.67
C ILE A 35 -18.61 -13.75 2.39
N ALA A 36 -18.24 -14.84 1.72
CA ALA A 36 -19.16 -15.91 1.39
C ALA A 36 -19.52 -16.80 2.59
N ASP A 37 -18.89 -16.61 3.75
CA ASP A 37 -19.22 -17.33 4.98
C ASP A 37 -20.43 -16.70 5.70
N PRO A 38 -21.56 -17.41 5.82
CA PRO A 38 -22.77 -16.90 6.47
C PRO A 38 -22.62 -16.65 7.98
N ASN A 39 -21.53 -17.12 8.61
CA ASN A 39 -21.29 -16.93 10.05
C ASN A 39 -20.34 -15.76 10.37
N ALA A 40 -19.83 -15.06 9.37
CA ALA A 40 -18.82 -14.03 9.58
C ALA A 40 -19.45 -12.69 10.04
N GLY A 41 -18.82 -12.02 11.00
CA GLY A 41 -19.32 -10.75 11.56
C GLY A 41 -19.27 -9.61 10.54
N GLU A 42 -20.44 -9.14 10.10
CA GLU A 42 -20.60 -8.22 8.96
C GLU A 42 -19.67 -6.99 9.01
N ALA A 43 -19.62 -6.28 10.14
CA ALA A 43 -18.86 -5.05 10.27
C ALA A 43 -17.33 -5.23 10.09
N ALA A 44 -16.77 -6.33 10.59
CA ALA A 44 -15.34 -6.59 10.49
C ALA A 44 -14.94 -6.95 9.05
N ILE A 45 -15.79 -7.71 8.35
CA ILE A 45 -15.58 -8.07 6.94
C ILE A 45 -15.60 -6.82 6.06
N TRP A 46 -16.57 -5.93 6.25
CA TRP A 46 -16.68 -4.69 5.48
C TRP A 46 -15.45 -3.78 5.69
N LEU A 47 -14.94 -3.68 6.91
CA LEU A 47 -13.72 -2.92 7.20
C LEU A 47 -12.49 -3.49 6.48
N VAL A 48 -12.30 -4.81 6.51
CA VAL A 48 -11.20 -5.48 5.81
C VAL A 48 -11.33 -5.29 4.29
N MET A 49 -12.54 -5.42 3.75
CA MET A 49 -12.84 -5.16 2.33
C MET A 49 -12.43 -3.77 1.90
N ILE A 50 -12.93 -2.74 2.61
CA ILE A 50 -12.62 -1.34 2.30
C ILE A 50 -11.11 -1.11 2.36
N TYR A 51 -10.46 -1.62 3.41
CA TYR A 51 -9.03 -1.45 3.58
C TYR A 51 -8.23 -2.10 2.44
N VAL A 52 -8.53 -3.33 2.07
CA VAL A 52 -7.87 -4.05 0.98
C VAL A 52 -8.12 -3.33 -0.36
N LEU A 53 -9.37 -2.95 -0.66
CA LEU A 53 -9.72 -2.28 -1.92
C LEU A 53 -9.12 -0.88 -2.06
N LEU A 54 -8.72 -0.23 -0.97
CA LEU A 54 -8.08 1.09 -1.02
C LEU A 54 -6.59 1.05 -1.40
N TYR A 55 -5.93 -0.11 -1.36
CA TYR A 55 -4.50 -0.20 -1.69
C TYR A 55 -4.16 0.31 -3.10
N PRO A 56 -4.86 -0.09 -4.18
CA PRO A 56 -4.59 0.43 -5.53
C PRO A 56 -4.75 1.95 -5.62
N VAL A 57 -5.71 2.52 -4.88
CA VAL A 57 -5.92 3.97 -4.81
C VAL A 57 -4.72 4.63 -4.14
N GLY A 58 -4.28 4.13 -2.98
CA GLY A 58 -3.09 4.61 -2.29
C GLY A 58 -1.83 4.51 -3.14
N LEU A 59 -1.65 3.40 -3.86
CA LEU A 59 -0.54 3.18 -4.79
C LEU A 59 -0.55 4.17 -5.95
N LEU A 60 -1.71 4.38 -6.59
CA LEU A 60 -1.85 5.35 -7.68
C LEU A 60 -1.58 6.78 -7.20
N LEU A 61 -2.10 7.17 -6.03
CA LEU A 61 -1.82 8.47 -5.43
C LEU A 61 -0.32 8.65 -5.16
N ALA A 62 0.35 7.63 -4.64
CA ALA A 62 1.79 7.65 -4.39
C ALA A 62 2.62 7.79 -5.68
N LEU A 63 2.25 7.04 -6.73
CA LEU A 63 2.87 7.13 -8.05
C LEU A 63 2.70 8.54 -8.62
N ILE A 64 1.46 9.01 -8.76
CA ILE A 64 1.14 10.27 -9.45
C ILE A 64 1.67 11.47 -8.64
N LEU A 65 1.26 11.58 -7.37
CA LEU A 65 1.58 12.76 -6.55
C LEU A 65 3.06 12.78 -6.15
N GLY A 66 3.71 11.62 -5.99
CA GLY A 66 5.15 11.52 -5.79
C GLY A 66 5.91 12.19 -6.93
N TRP A 67 5.61 11.84 -8.19
CA TRP A 67 6.27 12.43 -9.37
C TRP A 67 5.92 13.90 -9.59
N ILE A 68 4.66 14.31 -9.38
CA ILE A 68 4.25 15.72 -9.47
C ILE A 68 5.04 16.58 -8.48
N LYS A 69 5.13 16.16 -7.21
CA LYS A 69 5.89 16.91 -6.20
C LYS A 69 7.40 16.86 -6.45
N PHE A 70 7.92 15.76 -6.98
CA PHE A 70 9.32 15.65 -7.37
C PHE A 70 9.68 16.62 -8.50
N ALA A 71 8.84 16.70 -9.54
CA ALA A 71 9.01 17.64 -10.66
C ALA A 71 8.94 19.10 -10.20
N ALA A 72 8.10 19.40 -9.20
CA ALA A 72 8.03 20.71 -8.56
C ALA A 72 9.20 21.00 -7.59
N SER A 73 10.27 20.20 -7.59
CA SER A 73 11.41 20.29 -6.66
C SER A 73 11.04 20.19 -5.17
N LYS A 74 9.84 19.71 -4.84
CA LYS A 74 9.34 19.52 -3.46
C LYS A 74 9.65 18.11 -2.97
N PHE A 75 10.94 17.78 -2.84
CA PHE A 75 11.40 16.41 -2.57
C PHE A 75 10.86 15.80 -1.27
N LYS A 76 10.73 16.59 -0.18
CA LYS A 76 10.14 16.09 1.07
C LYS A 76 8.68 15.66 0.87
N ALA A 77 7.88 16.50 0.21
CA ALA A 77 6.49 16.20 -0.08
C ALA A 77 6.36 14.99 -1.02
N ALA A 78 7.26 14.85 -2.00
CA ALA A 78 7.31 13.70 -2.88
C ALA A 78 7.52 12.39 -2.09
N LEU A 79 8.43 12.38 -1.11
CA LEU A 79 8.64 11.21 -0.26
C LEU A 79 7.48 10.94 0.69
N ILE A 80 6.79 11.96 1.19
CA ILE A 80 5.58 11.78 2.02
C ILE A 80 4.48 11.09 1.23
N TRP A 81 4.19 11.55 0.02
CA TRP A 81 3.21 10.89 -0.86
C TRP A 81 3.63 9.47 -1.21
N ASN A 82 4.92 9.28 -1.42
CA ASN A 82 5.48 7.97 -1.67
C ASN A 82 5.46 7.04 -0.44
N ALA A 83 5.25 7.56 0.77
CA ALA A 83 5.12 6.74 1.96
C ALA A 83 3.70 6.17 2.15
N VAL A 84 2.70 6.67 1.40
CA VAL A 84 1.29 6.27 1.54
C VAL A 84 1.11 4.74 1.46
N PRO A 85 1.70 4.00 0.49
CA PRO A 85 1.50 2.55 0.38
C PRO A 85 1.98 1.74 1.60
N TRP A 86 2.86 2.30 2.43
CA TRP A 86 3.28 1.65 3.69
C TRP A 86 2.15 1.48 4.69
N LEU A 87 1.07 2.27 4.61
CA LEU A 87 -0.13 2.09 5.44
C LEU A 87 -0.81 0.74 5.22
N TRP A 88 -0.52 0.07 4.10
CA TRP A 88 -0.98 -1.29 3.78
C TRP A 88 0.09 -2.33 4.03
N ILE A 89 1.32 -2.06 3.59
CA ILE A 89 2.41 -3.05 3.65
C ILE A 89 2.87 -3.31 5.08
N ALA A 90 3.01 -2.28 5.92
CA ALA A 90 3.53 -2.45 7.27
C ALA A 90 2.60 -3.26 8.18
N PRO A 91 1.26 -3.03 8.21
CA PRO A 91 0.35 -3.87 8.98
C PRO A 91 0.34 -5.33 8.52
N LEU A 92 0.39 -5.58 7.21
CA LEU A 92 0.47 -6.95 6.67
C LEU A 92 1.76 -7.65 7.13
N GLY A 93 2.91 -6.97 7.03
CA GLY A 93 4.17 -7.50 7.52
C GLY A 93 4.17 -7.76 9.03
N GLY A 94 3.63 -6.82 9.82
CA GLY A 94 3.51 -6.96 11.27
C GLY A 94 2.62 -8.15 11.69
N PHE A 95 1.50 -8.35 10.99
CA PHE A 95 0.62 -9.49 11.25
C PHE A 95 1.31 -10.82 10.96
N LEU A 96 2.05 -10.94 9.85
CA LEU A 96 2.79 -12.15 9.50
C LEU A 96 3.88 -12.50 10.52
N ILE A 97 4.57 -11.48 11.06
CA ILE A 97 5.58 -11.69 12.11
C ILE A 97 4.91 -12.19 13.39
N PHE A 98 3.84 -11.52 13.83
CA PHE A 98 3.11 -11.89 15.05
C PHE A 98 2.47 -13.29 14.96
N ALA A 99 1.91 -13.65 13.81
CA ALA A 99 1.28 -14.96 13.63
C ALA A 99 2.27 -16.14 13.66
N ASN A 100 3.56 -15.88 13.43
CA ASN A 100 4.61 -16.90 13.38
C ASN A 100 5.60 -16.82 14.57
N SER A 101 5.29 -16.01 15.58
CA SER A 101 6.05 -15.86 16.84
C SER A 101 5.30 -16.49 18.01
#